data_AF-A0A958TKQ1-F1
#
_entry.id   AF-A0A958TKQ1-F1
#
_cell.length_a   1.000
_cell.length_b   1.000
_cell.length_c   1.000
_cell.angle_alpha   90.00
_cell.angle_beta   90.00
_cell.angle_gamma   90.00
#
_symmetry.space_group_name_H-M   'P 1'
#
loop_
_entity.id
_entity.type
_entity.pdbx_description
1 polymer ?
#
loop_
_entity_poly.entity_id
_entity_poly.type
_entity_poly.pdbx_seq_one_letter_code
_entity_poly.pdbx_strand_id
1 'polypeptide(L)'
;YLAIVVPGKMYSKAFKDKGLAPENLSRTLEDSGTVTSVLVPWNTCGAYQSGVLGVDTLHYAGYAIFNWLSPFMTLLFAAFQIKIRQLASFK
;
A
#
# COMPACT_ATOMS: atom_id res chain seq x y z
N TYR A 1 10.50 3.44 -6.69
CA TYR A 1 10.88 2.00 -6.76
C TYR A 1 11.49 1.50 -5.45
N LEU A 2 12.58 2.09 -4.95
CA LEU A 2 13.20 1.68 -3.67
C LEU A 2 12.23 1.68 -2.47
N ALA A 3 11.34 2.67 -2.41
CA ALA A 3 10.32 2.79 -1.37
C ALA A 3 9.33 1.61 -1.30
N ILE A 4 9.17 0.84 -2.38
CA ILE A 4 8.33 -0.38 -2.40
C ILE A 4 9.19 -1.64 -2.21
N VAL A 5 10.36 -1.68 -2.86
CA VAL A 5 11.27 -2.84 -2.82
C VAL A 5 11.84 -3.08 -1.42
N VAL A 6 12.21 -2.01 -0.70
CA VAL A 6 12.81 -2.13 0.64
C VAL A 6 11.80 -2.71 1.64
N PRO A 7 10.59 -2.16 1.80
CA PRO A 7 9.56 -2.78 2.64
C PRO A 7 9.19 -4.19 2.17
N GLY A 8 9.10 -4.43 0.85
CA GLY A 8 8.81 -5.76 0.33
C GLY A 8 9.86 -6.81 0.73
N LYS A 9 11.15 -6.48 0.68
CA LYS A 9 12.19 -7.37 1.20
C LYS A 9 12.16 -7.50 2.72
N MET A 10 11.95 -6.40 3.43
CA MET A 10 11.94 -6.36 4.89
C MET A 10 10.80 -7.20 5.50
N TYR A 11 9.60 -7.12 4.93
CA TYR A 11 8.41 -7.82 5.43
C TYR A 11 8.20 -9.22 4.82
N SER A 12 8.96 -9.59 3.78
CA SER A 12 8.86 -10.92 3.14
C SER A 12 9.00 -12.06 4.15
N LYS A 13 9.97 -11.97 5.07
CA LYS A 13 10.17 -12.96 6.13
C LYS A 13 8.97 -13.01 7.08
N ALA A 14 8.47 -11.86 7.54
CA ALA A 14 7.34 -11.79 8.46
C ALA A 14 6.05 -12.38 7.89
N PHE A 15 5.80 -12.20 6.59
CA PHE A 15 4.66 -12.82 5.91
C PHE A 15 4.83 -14.34 5.81
N LYS A 16 6.04 -14.80 5.45
CA LYS A 16 6.37 -16.23 5.39
C LYS A 16 6.22 -16.91 6.76
N ASP A 17 6.72 -16.29 7.83
CA ASP A 17 6.66 -16.80 9.20
C ASP A 17 5.20 -16.90 9.71
N LYS A 18 4.30 -16.07 9.15
CA LYS A 18 2.85 -16.13 9.39
C LYS A 18 2.11 -17.09 8.45
N GLY A 19 2.82 -17.85 7.61
CA GLY A 19 2.23 -18.76 6.63
C GLY A 19 1.52 -18.06 5.48
N LEU A 20 1.73 -16.76 5.27
CA LEU A 20 1.05 -15.98 4.24
C LEU A 20 1.80 -16.06 2.90
N ALA A 21 1.05 -16.20 1.81
CA ALA A 21 1.60 -16.19 0.48
C ALA A 21 2.13 -14.78 0.10
N PRO A 22 3.21 -14.70 -0.71
CA PRO A 22 3.87 -13.43 -1.03
C PRO A 22 2.98 -12.44 -1.78
N GLU A 23 1.94 -12.90 -2.47
CA GLU A 23 0.97 -12.03 -3.17
C GLU A 23 0.19 -11.16 -2.18
N ASN A 24 -0.04 -11.62 -0.94
CA ASN A 24 -0.68 -10.80 0.09
C ASN A 24 0.21 -9.61 0.49
N LEU A 25 1.53 -9.82 0.55
CA LEU A 25 2.48 -8.74 0.82
C LEU A 25 2.51 -7.75 -0.35
N SER A 26 2.59 -8.25 -1.59
CA SER A 26 2.54 -7.39 -2.77
C SER A 26 1.29 -6.53 -2.79
N ARG A 27 0.11 -7.13 -2.56
CA ARG A 27 -1.16 -6.40 -2.48
C ARG A 27 -1.15 -5.34 -1.39
N THR A 28 -0.64 -5.69 -0.20
CA THR A 28 -0.54 -4.75 0.92
C THR A 28 0.35 -3.55 0.58
N LEU A 29 1.47 -3.78 -0.12
CA LEU A 29 2.39 -2.71 -0.53
C LEU A 29 1.76 -1.77 -1.56
N GLU A 30 1.00 -2.30 -2.51
CA GLU A 30 0.29 -1.49 -3.50
C GLU A 30 -0.79 -0.65 -2.83
N ASP A 31 -1.68 -1.28 -2.06
CA ASP A 31 -2.82 -0.61 -1.45
C ASP A 31 -2.40 0.46 -0.41
N SER A 32 -1.29 0.24 0.31
CA SER A 32 -0.81 1.16 1.35
C SER A 32 0.27 2.12 0.90
N GLY A 33 1.21 1.71 0.04
CA GLY A 33 2.36 2.51 -0.36
C GLY A 33 2.16 3.23 -1.68
N THR A 34 1.74 2.51 -2.72
CA THR A 34 1.57 3.10 -4.06
C THR A 34 0.42 4.09 -4.06
N VAL A 35 -0.74 3.69 -3.53
CA VAL A 35 -1.94 4.51 -3.59
C VAL A 35 -1.82 5.74 -2.67
N THR A 36 -1.23 5.65 -1.48
CA THR A 36 -1.13 6.82 -0.57
C THR A 36 -0.01 7.79 -0.95
N SER A 37 0.92 7.40 -1.83
CA SER A 37 2.13 8.17 -2.17
C SER A 37 1.88 9.60 -2.64
N VAL A 38 0.75 9.83 -3.32
CA VAL A 38 0.35 11.14 -3.85
C VAL A 38 0.01 12.13 -2.75
N LEU A 39 -0.32 11.66 -1.55
CA LEU A 39 -0.71 12.52 -0.42
C LEU A 39 0.50 13.17 0.27
N VAL A 40 1.72 12.76 -0.10
CA VAL A 40 2.96 13.22 0.51
C VAL A 40 3.60 14.30 -0.37
N PRO A 41 3.67 15.58 0.07
CA PRO A 41 4.09 16.69 -0.77
C PRO A 41 5.51 16.55 -1.35
N TRP A 42 6.42 15.96 -0.57
CA TRP A 42 7.81 15.74 -0.97
C TRP A 42 8.03 14.42 -1.73
N ASN A 43 6.97 13.71 -2.13
CA ASN A 43 7.06 12.54 -3.00
C ASN A 43 6.87 12.97 -4.47
N THR A 44 7.55 12.27 -5.38
CA THR A 44 7.40 12.46 -6.83
C THR A 44 5.93 12.40 -7.29
N CYS A 45 5.13 11.48 -6.74
CA CYS A 45 3.70 11.38 -7.08
C CYS A 45 2.92 12.62 -6.63
N GLY A 46 3.19 13.11 -5.42
CA GLY A 46 2.54 14.30 -4.87
C GLY A 46 2.90 15.57 -5.65
N ALA A 47 4.18 15.74 -5.98
CA ALA A 47 4.68 16.84 -6.78
C ALA A 47 4.09 16.84 -8.21
N TYR A 48 3.98 15.67 -8.85
CA TYR A 48 3.37 15.56 -10.16
C TYR A 48 1.88 15.95 -10.13
N GLN A 49 1.12 15.40 -9.18
CA GLN A 49 -0.31 15.69 -9.07
C GLN A 49 -0.57 17.16 -8.72
N SER A 50 0.26 17.74 -7.84
CA SER A 50 0.20 19.16 -7.51
C SER A 50 0.48 20.04 -8.73
N GLY A 51 1.48 19.68 -9.55
CA GLY A 51 1.80 20.38 -10.80
C GLY A 51 0.69 20.30 -11.84
N VAL A 52 0.04 19.14 -11.99
CA VAL A 52 -1.08 18.95 -12.94
C VAL A 52 -2.34 19.70 -12.48
N LEU A 53 -2.66 19.64 -11.18
CA LEU A 53 -3.86 20.30 -10.63
C LEU A 53 -3.66 21.80 -10.39
N GLY A 54 -2.43 22.30 -10.39
CA GLY A 54 -2.12 23.70 -10.13
C GLY A 54 -2.35 24.12 -8.67
N VAL A 55 -2.45 23.17 -7.74
CA VAL A 55 -2.68 23.40 -6.31
C VAL A 55 -1.72 22.56 -5.48
N ASP A 56 -1.35 23.03 -4.29
CA ASP A 56 -0.49 22.24 -3.39
C ASP A 56 -1.13 20.90 -2.99
N THR A 57 -0.29 19.92 -2.68
CA THR A 57 -0.72 18.59 -2.24
C THR A 57 -1.75 18.62 -1.12
N LEU A 58 -1.58 19.49 -0.13
CA LEU A 58 -2.52 19.60 1.00
C LEU A 58 -3.92 20.07 0.59
N HIS A 59 -4.04 20.84 -0.51
CA HIS A 59 -5.33 21.32 -1.01
C HIS A 59 -6.15 20.19 -1.63
N TYR A 60 -5.54 19.27 -2.38
CA TYR A 60 -6.27 18.14 -2.96
C TYR A 60 -6.29 16.90 -2.04
N ALA A 61 -5.38 16.78 -1.09
CA ALA A 61 -5.22 15.59 -0.26
C ALA A 61 -6.51 15.19 0.46
N GLY A 62 -7.32 16.15 0.92
CA GLY A 62 -8.61 15.87 1.56
C GLY A 62 -9.66 15.26 0.62
N TYR A 63 -9.58 15.55 -0.68
CA TYR A 63 -10.51 15.06 -1.70
C TYR A 63 -10.10 13.70 -2.28
N ALA A 64 -8.88 13.25 -2.01
CA ALA A 64 -8.33 11.97 -2.46
C ALA A 64 -8.84 10.79 -1.61
N ILE A 65 -10.17 10.65 -1.51
CA ILE A 65 -10.87 9.68 -0.64
C ILE A 65 -10.41 8.25 -0.91
N PHE A 66 -10.25 7.87 -2.17
CA PHE A 66 -9.76 6.55 -2.56
C PHE A 66 -8.40 6.24 -1.92
N ASN A 67 -7.50 7.22 -1.93
CA ASN A 67 -6.14 7.06 -1.41
C ASN A 67 -6.14 6.88 0.10
N TRP A 68 -7.05 7.55 0.81
CA TRP A 68 -7.26 7.32 2.24
C TRP A 68 -7.92 5.98 2.54
N LEU A 69 -8.93 5.58 1.76
CA LEU A 69 -9.71 4.38 2.02
C LEU A 69 -8.95 3.08 1.73
N SER A 70 -8.06 3.10 0.74
CA SER A 70 -7.27 1.95 0.29
C SER A 70 -6.58 1.17 1.42
N PRO A 71 -5.74 1.78 2.30
CA PRO A 71 -5.11 1.05 3.40
C PRO A 71 -6.11 0.47 4.41
N PHE A 72 -7.25 1.15 4.67
CA PHE A 72 -8.28 0.62 5.56
C PHE A 72 -8.96 -0.61 4.97
N MET A 73 -9.19 -0.63 3.64
CA MET A 73 -9.73 -1.81 2.96
C MET A 73 -8.78 -3.01 3.08
N THR A 74 -7.48 -2.82 2.94
CA THR A 74 -6.50 -3.90 3.14
C THR A 74 -6.56 -4.45 4.56
N LEU A 75 -6.61 -3.57 5.57
CA LEU A 75 -6.74 -3.98 6.97
C LEU A 75 -8.06 -4.73 7.24
N LEU A 76 -9.17 -4.26 6.66
CA LEU A 76 -10.47 -4.91 6.77
C LEU A 76 -10.45 -6.33 6.20
N PHE A 77 -9.89 -6.51 4.99
CA PHE A 77 -9.78 -7.82 4.35
C PHE A 77 -8.86 -8.76 5.14
N ALA A 78 -7.78 -8.23 5.71
CA ALA A 78 -6.90 -8.99 6.59
C ALA A 78 -7.61 -9.39 7.89
N ALA A 79 -8.38 -8.50 8.51
CA ALA A 79 -9.09 -8.77 9.76
C ALA A 79 -10.15 -9.88 9.60
N PHE A 80 -10.91 -9.86 8.49
CA PHE A 80 -11.92 -10.87 8.19
C PHE A 80 -11.38 -12.09 7.44
N GLN A 81 -10.06 -12.16 7.19
CA GLN A 81 -9.42 -13.23 6.41
C GLN A 81 -10.04 -13.44 5.02
N ILE A 82 -10.55 -12.38 4.41
CA ILE A 82 -11.23 -12.45 3.11
C ILE A 82 -10.18 -12.51 2.00
N LYS A 83 -10.18 -13.61 1.23
CA LYS A 83 -9.26 -13.85 0.10
C LYS A 83 -7.78 -13.74 0.49
N ILE A 84 -7.42 -14.07 1.74
CA ILE A 84 -6.04 -14.14 2.19
C ILE A 84 -5.46 -15.51 1.80
N ARG A 85 -4.48 -15.52 0.90
CA ARG A 85 -3.87 -16.76 0.43
C ARG A 85 -2.82 -17.26 1.43
N GLN A 86 -3.02 -18.45 1.98
CA GLN A 86 -2.01 -19.09 2.82
C GLN A 86 -1.01 -19.85 1.92
N LEU A 87 0.24 -19.95 2.36
CA LEU A 87 1.19 -20.90 1.82
C LEU A 87 0.60 -22.29 2.03
N ALA A 88 0.39 -23.03 0.94
CA ALA A 88 -0.04 -24.42 1.05
C ALA A 88 0.96 -25.14 1.96
N SER A 89 0.44 -25.74 3.04
CA SER A 89 1.22 -26.41 4.08
C SER A 89 2.45 -27.10 3.51
N PHE A 90 3.63 -26.73 3.99
CA PHE A 90 4.74 -27.68 3.99
C PHE A 90 4.26 -28.88 4.81
N LYS A 91 4.19 -30.03 4.15
CA LYS A 91 4.04 -31.31 4.83
C LYS A 91 5.38 -31.67 5.48
#